data_AF-A0A645IAV6-F1
#
_entry.id   AF-A0A645IAV6-F1
#
_cell.length_a   1.000
_cell.length_b   1.000
_cell.length_c   1.000
_cell.angle_alpha   90.00
_cell.angle_beta   90.00
_cell.angle_gamma   90.00
#
_symmetry.space_group_name_H-M   'P 1'
#
loop_
_entity.id
_entity.type
_entity.pdbx_description
1 polymer ?
#
loop_
_entity_poly.entity_id
_entity_poly.type
_entity_poly.pdbx_seq_one_letter_code
_entity_poly.pdbx_strand_id
1 'polypeptide(L)'
;MLTKTLKVETDNHLNIMESVKKLAASSGQPLIVIDGEGTLLYINVLGKEVLKKKGRSRMMRKIFSFFSFVSYLTYNDNYYEMERIADFRTKENSLHICRIRA
;
A
#
# COMPACT_ATOMS: atom_id res chain seq x y z
N MET A 1 16.51 10.53 -4.25
CA MET A 1 15.64 10.96 -3.15
C MET A 1 15.57 9.80 -2.16
N LEU A 2 16.22 9.91 -1.00
CA LEU A 2 16.24 8.83 0.00
C LEU A 2 14.90 8.80 0.72
N THR A 3 14.06 7.81 0.41
CA THR A 3 12.83 7.54 1.14
C THR A 3 13.21 7.19 2.58
N LYS A 4 12.97 8.09 3.54
CA LYS A 4 13.15 7.79 4.96
C LYS A 4 12.04 6.85 5.40
N THR A 5 12.30 5.54 5.33
CA THR A 5 11.40 4.53 5.89
C THR A 5 11.40 4.67 7.42
N LEU A 6 10.28 5.12 7.98
CA LEU A 6 10.05 5.17 9.42
C LEU A 6 9.88 3.74 9.93
N LYS A 7 10.82 3.25 10.76
CA LYS A 7 10.73 1.95 11.41
C LYS A 7 10.27 2.14 12.85
N VAL A 8 9.20 1.44 13.24
CA VAL A 8 8.66 1.43 14.60
C VAL A 8 8.54 -0.02 15.07
N GLU A 9 9.11 -0.34 16.22
CA GLU A 9 9.04 -1.65 16.87
C GLU A 9 8.17 -1.56 18.14
N THR A 10 7.22 -2.49 18.31
CA THR A 10 6.42 -2.60 19.55
C THR A 10 5.80 -3.99 19.67
N ASP A 11 5.53 -4.40 20.91
CA ASP A 11 5.06 -5.75 21.28
C ASP A 11 3.53 -5.94 21.19
N ASN A 12 2.76 -4.89 20.86
CA ASN A 12 1.29 -4.95 20.87
C ASN A 12 0.69 -4.86 19.46
N HIS A 13 0.58 -6.00 18.78
CA HIS A 13 0.22 -6.09 17.35
C HIS A 13 -1.15 -5.46 17.00
N LEU A 14 -2.17 -5.66 17.84
CA LEU A 14 -3.51 -5.10 17.64
C LEU A 14 -3.50 -3.55 17.68
N ASN A 15 -2.75 -2.98 18.64
CA ASN A 15 -2.60 -1.53 18.76
C ASN A 15 -1.87 -0.92 17.56
N ILE A 16 -0.91 -1.63 16.97
CA ILE A 16 -0.21 -1.16 15.76
C ILE A 16 -1.16 -1.15 14.58
N MET A 17 -1.94 -2.20 14.35
CA MET A 17 -2.84 -2.25 13.20
C MET A 17 -3.82 -1.07 13.22
N GLU A 18 -4.42 -0.79 14.37
CA GLU A 18 -5.34 0.34 14.52
C GLU A 18 -4.64 1.69 14.34
N SER A 19 -3.43 1.84 14.90
CA SER A 19 -2.62 3.07 14.76
C SER A 19 -2.19 3.30 13.31
N VAL A 20 -1.77 2.26 12.60
CA VAL A 20 -1.39 2.30 11.18
C VAL A 20 -2.60 2.68 10.31
N LYS A 21 -3.79 2.14 10.62
CA LYS A 21 -5.03 2.53 9.94
C LYS A 21 -5.36 4.02 10.18
N LYS A 22 -5.22 4.51 11.42
CA LYS A 22 -5.42 5.93 11.77
C LYS A 22 -4.42 6.84 11.04
N LEU A 23 -3.13 6.46 10.99
CA LEU A 23 -2.10 7.18 10.24
C LEU A 23 -2.41 7.24 8.73
N ALA A 24 -2.83 6.12 8.15
CA ALA A 24 -3.22 6.09 6.74
C ALA A 24 -4.43 6.97 6.45
N ALA A 25 -5.42 6.98 7.37
CA ALA A 25 -6.62 7.80 7.27
C ALA A 25 -6.33 9.31 7.32
N SER A 26 -5.36 9.76 8.13
CA SER A 26 -5.02 11.18 8.29
C SER A 26 -4.02 11.73 7.26
N SER A 27 -3.42 10.86 6.43
CA SER A 27 -2.29 11.21 5.54
C SER A 27 -2.57 12.21 4.42
N GLY A 28 -3.84 12.45 4.06
CA GLY A 28 -4.21 13.25 2.88
C GLY A 28 -3.75 12.66 1.54
N GLN A 29 -3.28 11.40 1.51
CA GLN A 29 -2.80 10.71 0.31
C GLN A 29 -3.65 9.47 0.02
N PRO A 30 -3.71 8.95 -1.23
CA PRO A 30 -4.44 7.73 -1.53
C PRO A 30 -3.67 6.49 -1.07
N LEU A 31 -3.95 6.01 0.14
CA LEU A 31 -3.17 4.97 0.80
C LEU A 31 -3.97 3.69 1.02
N ILE A 32 -3.23 2.58 1.00
CA ILE A 32 -3.66 1.26 1.45
C ILE A 32 -2.72 0.75 2.53
N VAL A 33 -3.22 -0.18 3.33
CA VAL A 33 -2.43 -0.98 4.27
C VAL A 33 -2.56 -2.44 3.87
N ILE A 34 -1.42 -3.08 3.66
CA ILE A 34 -1.32 -4.52 3.38
C ILE A 34 -0.49 -5.20 4.46
N ASP A 35 -0.66 -6.49 4.67
CA ASP A 35 0.26 -7.29 5.50
C ASP A 35 1.50 -7.77 4.73
N GLY A 36 2.36 -8.55 5.40
CA GLY A 36 3.57 -9.14 4.82
C GLY A 36 3.32 -10.14 3.69
N GLU A 37 2.12 -10.70 3.64
CA GLU A 37 1.68 -11.64 2.59
C GLU A 37 1.07 -10.90 1.39
N GLY A 38 0.78 -9.61 1.54
CA GLY A 38 0.16 -8.77 0.52
C GLY A 38 -1.36 -8.72 0.60
N THR A 39 -1.96 -9.22 1.68
CA THR A 39 -3.41 -9.13 1.92
C THR A 39 -3.81 -7.69 2.20
N LEU A 40 -4.86 -7.20 1.54
CA LEU A 40 -5.40 -5.87 1.79
C LEU A 40 -6.15 -5.82 3.12
N LEU A 41 -5.64 -5.03 4.07
CA LEU A 41 -6.24 -4.86 5.40
C LEU A 41 -7.03 -3.57 5.53
N TYR A 42 -6.68 -2.53 4.77
CA TYR A 42 -7.36 -1.24 4.81
C TYR A 42 -7.10 -0.41 3.55
N ILE A 43 -8.07 0.42 3.18
CA ILE A 43 -7.95 1.46 2.16
C ILE A 43 -8.67 2.71 2.64
N ASN A 44 -7.98 3.85 2.56
CA ASN A 44 -8.58 5.13 2.96
C ASN A 44 -9.52 5.69 1.88
N VAL A 45 -10.29 6.72 2.23
CA VAL A 45 -11.31 7.30 1.35
C VAL A 45 -10.72 7.74 0.02
N LEU A 46 -9.58 8.44 0.03
CA LEU A 46 -8.90 8.89 -1.19
C LEU A 46 -8.42 7.70 -2.05
N GLY A 47 -7.93 6.64 -1.43
CA GLY A 47 -7.57 5.41 -2.13
C GLY A 47 -8.77 4.79 -2.84
N LYS A 48 -9.94 4.73 -2.19
CA LYS A 48 -11.18 4.24 -2.82
C LYS A 48 -11.59 5.10 -4.02
N GLU A 49 -11.47 6.42 -3.92
CA GLU A 49 -11.75 7.33 -5.04
C GLU A 49 -10.78 7.13 -6.21
N VAL A 50 -9.50 6.85 -5.94
CA VAL A 50 -8.53 6.51 -6.98
C VAL A 50 -8.88 5.19 -7.67
N LEU A 51 -9.33 4.18 -6.93
CA LEU A 51 -9.75 2.90 -7.50
C LEU A 51 -11.02 2.97 -8.36
N LYS A 52 -11.85 4.02 -8.19
CA LYS A 52 -12.99 4.28 -9.09
C LYS A 52 -12.56 4.84 -10.44
N LYS A 53 -11.37 5.45 -10.53
CA LYS A 53 -10.83 5.96 -11.80
C LYS A 53 -10.27 4.80 -12.62
N LYS A 54 -10.38 4.88 -13.95
CA LYS A 54 -9.83 3.87 -14.87
C LYS A 54 -8.31 3.73 -14.64
N GLY A 55 -7.88 2.60 -14.08
CA GLY A 55 -6.47 2.28 -13.90
C GLY A 55 -5.80 1.86 -15.21
N ARG A 56 -4.54 1.43 -15.15
CA ARG A 56 -3.82 0.98 -16.35
C ARG A 56 -4.34 -0.38 -16.80
N SER A 57 -4.48 -0.54 -18.12
CA SER A 57 -4.90 -1.80 -18.75
C SER A 57 -3.85 -2.89 -18.54
N ARG A 58 -4.31 -4.11 -18.26
CA ARG A 58 -3.53 -5.36 -18.11
C ARG A 58 -2.56 -5.61 -19.26
N MET A 59 -2.86 -5.13 -20.46
CA MET A 59 -2.06 -5.33 -21.67
C MET A 59 -0.69 -4.62 -21.62
N MET A 60 -0.59 -3.46 -20.96
CA MET A 60 0.66 -2.70 -20.83
C MET A 60 1.68 -3.37 -19.89
N ARG A 61 1.24 -4.18 -18.92
CA ARG A 61 2.13 -4.84 -17.94
C ARG A 61 3.03 -5.90 -18.57
N LYS A 62 2.59 -6.56 -19.65
CA LYS A 62 3.41 -7.57 -20.34
C LYS A 62 4.66 -6.96 -21.01
N ILE A 63 4.66 -5.67 -21.29
CA ILE A 63 5.72 -5.01 -22.07
C ILE A 63 6.83 -4.44 -21.15
N PHE A 64 6.50 -4.04 -19.92
CA PHE A 64 7.41 -3.25 -19.06
C PHE A 64 7.96 -3.99 -17.82
N SER A 65 7.71 -5.28 -17.64
CA SER A 65 8.08 -6.01 -16.41
C SER A 65 9.59 -6.28 -16.20
N PHE A 66 10.48 -5.63 -16.95
CA PHE A 66 11.92 -5.93 -16.90
C PHE A 66 12.71 -5.11 -15.87
N PHE A 67 12.21 -3.96 -15.37
CA PHE A 67 13.01 -3.07 -14.51
C PHE A 67 12.19 -2.33 -13.45
N SER A 68 11.80 -3.01 -12.36
CA SER A 68 11.64 -2.48 -10.97
C SER A 68 10.65 -3.31 -10.14
N PHE A 69 10.88 -3.39 -8.83
CA PHE A 69 9.95 -3.95 -7.82
C PHE A 69 8.74 -3.02 -7.60
N VAL A 70 8.01 -2.66 -8.67
CA VAL A 70 6.73 -1.97 -8.54
C VAL A 70 5.70 -3.01 -8.12
N SER A 71 5.16 -2.85 -6.90
CA SER A 71 4.05 -3.66 -6.44
C SER A 71 2.76 -3.13 -7.09
N TYR A 72 1.84 -4.01 -7.48
CA TYR A 72 0.61 -3.61 -8.17
C TYR A 72 -0.63 -4.04 -7.39
N LEU A 73 -1.63 -3.17 -7.34
CA LEU A 73 -2.97 -3.49 -6.84
C LEU A 73 -3.90 -3.81 -8.01
N THR A 74 -4.56 -4.96 -7.97
CA THR A 74 -5.62 -5.32 -8.92
C THR A 74 -6.99 -4.96 -8.36
N TYR A 75 -7.79 -4.22 -9.13
CA TYR A 75 -9.17 -3.89 -8.78
C TYR A 75 -10.01 -3.67 -10.04
N ASN A 76 -11.17 -4.34 -10.15
CA ASN A 76 -12.09 -4.23 -11.30
C ASN A 76 -11.37 -4.27 -12.66
N ASP A 77 -10.60 -5.33 -12.92
CA ASP A 77 -9.80 -5.55 -14.15
C ASP A 77 -8.72 -4.50 -14.46
N ASN A 78 -8.50 -3.54 -13.55
CA ASN A 78 -7.46 -2.52 -13.65
C ASN A 78 -6.28 -2.83 -12.73
N TYR A 79 -5.11 -2.29 -13.10
CA TYR A 79 -3.91 -2.32 -12.28
C TYR A 79 -3.52 -0.90 -11.87
N TYR A 80 -3.15 -0.77 -10.61
CA TYR A 80 -2.64 0.47 -10.03
C TYR A 80 -1.24 0.21 -9.50
N GLU A 81 -0.33 1.14 -9.76
CA GLU A 81 1.01 1.05 -9.20
C GLU A 81 0.95 1.38 -7.71
N MET A 82 1.75 0.67 -6.92
CA MET A 82 1.87 0.90 -5.50
C MET A 82 3.31 1.26 -5.16
N GLU A 83 3.44 2.32 -4.38
CA GLU A 83 4.70 2.73 -3.80
C GLU A 83 4.64 2.49 -2.30
N ARG A 84 5.52 1.62 -1.80
CA ARG A 84 5.65 1.37 -0.36
C ARG A 84 6.29 2.59 0.30
N ILE A 85 5.59 3.18 1.27
CA ILE A 85 6.03 4.42 1.92
C ILE A 85 6.44 4.23 3.39
N ALA A 86 5.91 3.21 4.06
CA ALA A 86 6.27 2.89 5.43
C ALA A 86 6.08 1.40 5.73
N ASP A 87 6.96 0.87 6.57
CA ASP A 87 7.00 -0.52 6.97
C ASP A 87 6.96 -0.62 8.49
N PHE A 88 6.02 -1.39 9.00
CA PHE A 88 5.85 -1.68 10.42
C PHE A 88 6.08 -3.17 10.61
N ARG A 89 6.89 -3.52 11.60
CA ARG A 89 7.19 -4.93 11.89
C ARG A 89 6.78 -5.23 13.32
N THR A 90 6.09 -6.35 13.49
CA THR A 90 5.79 -6.95 14.78
C THR A 90 6.52 -8.29 14.87
N LYS A 91 6.49 -8.91 16.05
CA LYS A 91 7.02 -10.26 16.25
C LYS A 91 6.28 -11.31 15.40
N GLU A 92 5.01 -11.07 15.07
CA GLU A 92 4.13 -12.03 14.43
C GLU A 92 3.87 -11.71 12.94
N ASN A 93 3.94 -10.45 12.54
CA ASN A 93 3.59 -10.02 11.19
C ASN A 93 4.28 -8.71 10.80
N SER A 94 4.21 -8.35 9.52
CA SER A 94 4.57 -7.04 9.00
C SER A 94 3.37 -6.34 8.39
N LEU A 95 3.32 -5.02 8.51
CA LEU A 95 2.32 -4.17 7.88
C LEU A 95 3.05 -3.16 6.99
N HIS A 96 2.50 -2.92 5.81
CA HIS A 96 3.05 -1.99 4.84
C HIS A 96 2.00 -0.95 4.50
N ILE A 97 2.34 0.32 4.66
CA ILE A 97 1.55 1.41 4.09
C ILE A 97 2.06 1.64 2.67
N CYS A 98 1.16 1.52 1.71
CA CYS A 98 1.45 1.75 0.30
C CYS A 98 0.59 2.89 -0.25
N ARG A 99 1.18 3.73 -1.07
CA ARG A 99 0.48 4.77 -1.83
C ARG A 99 0.08 4.23 -3.19
N ILE A 100 -1.19 4.40 -3.55
CA ILE A 100 -1.68 4.10 -4.90
C ILE A 100 -1.25 5.23 -5.83
N ARG A 101 -0.60 4.88 -6.94
CA ARG A 101 -0.31 5.77 -8.07
C ARG A 101 -1.21 5.33 -9.23
N ALA A 102 -2.16 6.20 -9.60
CA ALA A 102 -2.99 6.04 -10.79
C ALA A 102 -2.41 6.85 -11.94
#